data_AF-M1BYK0-F1
#
_entry.id   AF-M1BYK0-F1
#
_cell.length_a   1.000
_cell.length_b   1.000
_cell.length_c   1.000
_cell.angle_alpha   90.00
_cell.angle_beta   90.00
_cell.angle_gamma   90.00
#
_symmetry.space_group_name_H-M   'P 1'
#
loop_
_entity.id
_entity.type
_entity.pdbx_description
1 polymer ?
#
loop_
_entity_poly.entity_id
_entity_poly.type
_entity_poly.pdbx_seq_one_letter_code
_entity_poly.pdbx_strand_id
1 'polypeptide(L)'
;MYVLGFGADLPETGDYKLVRLMYYMNGAFGYNVPPEVEIYSIKTGVWRSVMGVEIKHCMVELGWSQAFVNGAVHWIAYDVVPNGGGNRNLVMSFSITDEVFGEIMLPDALVGVISTSLSIKKFEESLVVVKYVREISDVSCEVLVMKRYGVLESWSRLYCINLVADMVKVVGFRNNGEVLFSTRSNDLVSYDPNSGQNRGLGIQWSSHPFYVQNYMESLILFNGNSVVSGGFLEGMGG
;
A
#
# COMPACT_ATOMS: atom_id res chain seq x y z
N MET A 1 -2.72 15.51 -0.13
CA MET A 1 -2.23 14.13 0.06
C MET A 1 -2.63 13.34 -1.17
N TYR A 2 -1.81 12.39 -1.62
CA TYR A 2 -2.26 11.41 -2.59
C TYR A 2 -1.81 10.02 -2.17
N VAL A 3 -2.55 9.00 -2.58
CA VAL A 3 -2.13 7.60 -2.46
C VAL A 3 -2.21 6.92 -3.83
N LEU A 4 -1.36 5.91 -4.00
CA LEU A 4 -1.26 5.14 -5.22
C LEU A 4 -1.64 3.69 -4.96
N GLY A 5 -2.21 3.07 -5.97
CA GLY A 5 -2.57 1.67 -6.00
C GLY A 5 -2.13 1.00 -7.28
N PHE A 6 -1.31 -0.04 -7.20
CA PHE A 6 -0.88 -0.81 -8.37
C PHE A 6 -1.42 -2.23 -8.31
N GLY A 7 -2.13 -2.65 -9.35
CA GLY A 7 -2.69 -3.99 -9.46
C GLY A 7 -2.84 -4.45 -10.91
N ALA A 8 -3.24 -5.71 -11.07
CA ALA A 8 -3.27 -6.38 -12.37
C ALA A 8 -4.63 -7.02 -12.66
N ASP A 9 -5.16 -6.78 -13.85
CA ASP A 9 -6.37 -7.35 -14.41
C ASP A 9 -6.00 -8.51 -15.37
N LEU A 10 -5.32 -9.52 -14.84
CA LEU A 10 -4.72 -10.57 -15.67
C LEU A 10 -5.76 -11.49 -16.34
N PRO A 11 -6.81 -11.97 -15.64
CA PRO A 11 -7.75 -12.90 -16.23
C PRO A 11 -8.61 -12.29 -17.35
N GLU A 12 -9.04 -11.03 -17.20
CA GLU A 12 -9.99 -10.41 -18.13
C GLU A 12 -9.30 -9.67 -19.27
N THR A 13 -8.35 -8.77 -18.96
CA THR A 13 -7.81 -7.85 -19.97
C THR A 13 -6.31 -7.99 -20.23
N GLY A 14 -5.59 -8.70 -19.35
CA GLY A 14 -4.13 -8.76 -19.33
C GLY A 14 -3.48 -7.39 -19.08
N ASP A 15 -4.17 -6.49 -18.38
CA ASP A 15 -3.72 -5.11 -18.17
C ASP A 15 -3.19 -4.92 -16.74
N TYR A 16 -2.32 -3.92 -16.58
CA TYR A 16 -1.90 -3.43 -15.28
C TYR A 16 -2.44 -2.02 -15.11
N LYS A 17 -3.06 -1.76 -13.96
CA LYS A 17 -3.67 -0.47 -13.67
C LYS A 17 -3.00 0.18 -12.47
N LEU A 18 -2.77 1.48 -12.56
CA LEU A 18 -2.37 2.34 -11.45
C LEU A 18 -3.54 3.25 -11.10
N VAL A 19 -4.10 3.08 -9.91
CA VAL A 19 -5.12 3.98 -9.37
C VAL A 19 -4.46 5.03 -8.48
N ARG A 20 -4.91 6.28 -8.61
CA ARG A 20 -4.42 7.43 -7.86
C ARG A 20 -5.60 8.10 -7.18
N LEU A 21 -5.53 8.29 -5.87
CA LEU A 21 -6.53 9.02 -5.09
C LEU A 21 -5.89 10.32 -4.58
N MET A 22 -6.51 11.46 -4.86
CA MET A 22 -6.02 12.78 -4.52
C MET A 22 -6.96 13.47 -3.53
N TYR A 23 -6.41 13.82 -2.37
CA TYR A 23 -7.09 14.46 -1.25
C TYR A 23 -6.60 15.91 -1.11
N TYR A 24 -7.51 16.86 -1.31
CA TYR A 24 -7.27 18.29 -1.12
C TYR A 24 -7.53 18.68 0.34
N MET A 25 -6.71 19.57 0.90
CA MET A 25 -6.90 20.03 2.28
C MET A 25 -8.19 20.83 2.42
N ASN A 26 -8.92 20.58 3.50
CA ASN A 26 -10.06 21.36 3.95
C ASN A 26 -9.68 22.16 5.21
N GLY A 27 -9.16 23.37 5.00
CA GLY A 27 -8.68 24.22 6.09
C GLY A 27 -7.48 23.61 6.83
N ALA A 28 -7.42 23.82 8.15
CA ALA A 28 -6.21 23.58 8.93
C ALA A 28 -5.95 22.12 9.32
N PHE A 29 -6.95 21.24 9.33
CA PHE A 29 -6.82 19.91 9.96
C PHE A 29 -7.56 18.74 9.27
N GLY A 30 -8.00 18.89 8.02
CA GLY A 30 -8.74 17.81 7.32
C GLY A 30 -8.50 17.74 5.83
N TYR A 31 -8.99 16.66 5.21
CA TYR A 31 -9.06 16.50 3.76
C TYR A 31 -10.50 16.47 3.29
N ASN A 32 -10.75 16.96 2.08
CA ASN A 32 -12.03 16.80 1.41
C ASN A 32 -12.26 15.34 1.04
N VAL A 33 -13.48 14.88 1.28
CA VAL A 33 -14.00 13.60 0.81
C VAL A 33 -15.25 13.88 -0.05
N PRO A 34 -15.45 13.15 -1.17
CA PRO A 34 -14.57 12.12 -1.72
C PRO A 34 -13.27 12.69 -2.34
N PRO A 35 -12.21 11.87 -2.48
CA PRO A 35 -11.03 12.25 -3.25
C PRO A 35 -11.33 12.27 -4.75
N GLU A 36 -10.50 12.99 -5.51
CA GLU A 36 -10.41 12.76 -6.95
C GLU A 36 -9.72 11.42 -7.20
N VAL A 37 -10.29 10.61 -8.10
CA VAL A 37 -9.76 9.29 -8.43
C VAL A 37 -9.43 9.24 -9.91
N GLU A 38 -8.23 8.76 -10.23
CA GLU A 38 -7.80 8.52 -11.60
C GLU A 38 -7.20 7.13 -11.74
N ILE A 39 -7.36 6.55 -12.93
CA ILE A 39 -6.82 5.25 -13.27
C ILE A 39 -5.99 5.39 -14.53
N TYR A 40 -4.74 4.93 -14.45
CA TYR A 40 -3.87 4.71 -15.59
C TYR A 40 -3.93 3.25 -16.00
N SER A 41 -4.16 3.00 -17.28
CA SER A 41 -4.02 1.67 -17.88
C SER A 41 -2.70 1.59 -18.61
N ILE A 42 -1.86 0.62 -18.26
CA ILE A 42 -0.55 0.44 -18.91
C ILE A 42 -0.74 0.01 -20.37
N LYS A 43 -1.72 -0.83 -20.65
CA LYS A 43 -2.04 -1.30 -22.01
C LYS A 43 -2.42 -0.15 -22.95
N THR A 44 -3.18 0.82 -22.46
CA THR A 44 -3.64 1.97 -23.27
C THR A 44 -2.70 3.17 -23.19
N GLY A 45 -1.89 3.28 -22.13
CA GLY A 45 -0.95 4.37 -21.92
C GLY A 45 -1.62 5.69 -21.51
N VAL A 46 -2.85 5.66 -21.01
CA VAL A 46 -3.62 6.88 -20.69
C VAL A 46 -4.19 6.87 -19.28
N TRP A 47 -4.25 8.07 -18.69
CA TRP A 47 -4.99 8.36 -17.46
C TRP A 47 -6.44 8.70 -17.80
N ARG A 48 -7.37 8.30 -16.93
CA ARG A 48 -8.75 8.79 -16.94
C ARG A 48 -9.26 9.02 -15.52
N SER A 49 -10.12 10.02 -15.38
CA SER A 49 -10.82 10.30 -14.12
C SER A 49 -11.99 9.36 -13.92
N VAL A 50 -12.25 8.98 -12.66
CA VAL A 50 -13.41 8.21 -12.24
C VAL A 50 -14.41 9.17 -11.60
N MET A 51 -15.62 9.24 -12.15
CA MET A 51 -16.69 10.12 -11.68
C MET A 51 -17.63 9.36 -10.74
N GLY A 52 -18.32 10.10 -9.87
CA GLY A 52 -19.35 9.51 -8.98
C GLY A 52 -18.80 8.65 -7.84
N VAL A 53 -17.54 8.86 -7.45
CA VAL A 53 -16.92 8.12 -6.35
C VAL A 53 -17.51 8.58 -5.01
N GLU A 54 -18.02 7.64 -4.21
CA GLU A 54 -18.65 7.91 -2.90
C GLU A 54 -17.77 7.48 -1.70
N ILE A 55 -16.46 7.74 -1.76
CA ILE A 55 -15.55 7.45 -0.65
C ILE A 55 -15.70 8.51 0.44
N LYS A 56 -15.97 8.06 1.67
CA LYS A 56 -16.11 8.92 2.86
C LYS A 56 -14.87 8.92 3.77
N HIS A 57 -13.85 8.16 3.38
CA HIS A 57 -12.66 7.87 4.17
C HIS A 57 -11.45 8.59 3.62
N CYS A 58 -10.47 8.83 4.50
CA CYS A 58 -9.13 9.20 4.07
C CYS A 58 -8.20 7.99 4.14
N MET A 59 -7.29 7.88 3.17
CA MET A 59 -6.26 6.84 3.19
C MET A 59 -5.10 7.27 4.08
N VAL A 60 -4.45 6.31 4.72
CA VAL A 60 -3.25 6.56 5.52
C VAL A 60 -2.04 6.69 4.59
N GLU A 61 -1.44 7.89 4.53
CA GLU A 61 -0.19 8.14 3.80
C GLU A 61 1.06 7.69 4.59
N LEU A 62 1.10 6.42 5.03
CA LEU A 62 2.27 5.86 5.72
C LEU A 62 3.14 5.09 4.72
N GLY A 63 4.17 5.76 4.20
CA GLY A 63 5.16 5.13 3.31
C GLY A 63 4.54 4.46 2.07
N TRP A 64 3.43 5.04 1.58
CA TRP A 64 2.64 4.52 0.45
C TRP A 64 2.33 3.02 0.55
N SER A 65 1.99 2.57 1.77
CA SER A 65 1.63 1.18 2.01
C SER A 65 0.40 0.78 1.22
N GLN A 66 0.54 -0.24 0.40
CA GLN A 66 -0.55 -0.89 -0.31
C GLN A 66 -0.35 -2.42 -0.33
N ALA A 67 -1.42 -3.15 -0.64
CA ALA A 67 -1.34 -4.58 -0.92
C ALA A 67 -2.28 -4.98 -2.06
N PHE A 68 -1.75 -5.70 -3.05
CA PHE A 68 -2.57 -6.29 -4.12
C PHE A 68 -2.85 -7.76 -3.80
N VAL A 69 -4.09 -8.10 -3.47
CA VAL A 69 -4.55 -9.43 -3.06
C VAL A 69 -5.93 -9.68 -3.67
N ASN A 70 -6.19 -10.88 -4.18
CA ASN A 70 -7.52 -11.26 -4.68
C ASN A 70 -8.11 -10.27 -5.71
N GLY A 71 -7.30 -9.81 -6.67
CA GLY A 71 -7.74 -8.89 -7.74
C GLY A 71 -7.97 -7.44 -7.31
N ALA A 72 -7.75 -7.10 -6.03
CA ALA A 72 -7.97 -5.76 -5.51
C ALA A 72 -6.71 -5.17 -4.86
N VAL A 73 -6.58 -3.84 -4.96
CA VAL A 73 -5.58 -3.07 -4.22
C VAL A 73 -6.19 -2.61 -2.90
N HIS A 74 -5.40 -2.65 -1.82
CA HIS A 74 -5.85 -2.36 -0.47
C HIS A 74 -5.00 -1.30 0.21
N TRP A 75 -5.65 -0.45 1.01
CA TRP A 75 -5.03 0.56 1.87
C TRP A 75 -5.63 0.52 3.27
N ILE A 76 -4.88 1.00 4.26
CA ILE A 76 -5.50 1.40 5.53
C ILE A 76 -6.18 2.75 5.31
N ALA A 77 -7.42 2.85 5.76
CA ALA A 77 -8.20 4.07 5.71
C ALA A 77 -8.80 4.38 7.09
N TYR A 78 -9.26 5.62 7.26
CA TYR A 78 -9.92 6.08 8.47
C TYR A 78 -11.08 7.03 8.18
N ASP A 79 -12.08 7.01 9.07
CA ASP A 79 -13.19 7.97 9.07
C ASP A 79 -12.67 9.40 9.29
N VAL A 80 -13.12 10.35 8.46
CA VAL A 80 -12.86 11.78 8.69
C VAL A 80 -13.94 12.31 9.63
N VAL A 81 -13.67 12.37 10.93
CA VAL A 81 -14.65 12.86 11.92
C VAL A 81 -14.50 14.38 12.11
N PRO A 82 -15.53 15.21 11.80
CA PRO A 82 -15.42 16.68 11.84
C PRO A 82 -15.12 17.29 13.20
N ASN A 83 -15.37 16.57 14.30
CA ASN A 83 -15.38 17.12 15.67
C ASN A 83 -14.43 16.41 16.65
N GLY A 84 -13.34 15.80 16.15
CA GLY A 84 -12.31 15.21 17.01
C GLY A 84 -12.70 13.90 17.70
N GLY A 85 -13.73 13.20 17.20
CA GLY A 85 -13.99 11.81 17.56
C GLY A 85 -12.88 10.90 17.01
N GLY A 86 -12.55 9.83 17.74
CA GLY A 86 -11.44 8.95 17.39
C GLY A 86 -11.53 8.36 15.99
N ASN A 87 -10.38 8.21 15.34
CA ASN A 87 -10.27 7.62 14.01
C ASN A 87 -10.74 6.15 14.07
N ARG A 88 -11.79 5.81 13.33
CA ARG A 88 -12.16 4.42 13.07
C ARG A 88 -11.36 3.94 11.86
N ASN A 89 -10.45 2.99 12.06
CA ASN A 89 -9.70 2.40 10.96
C ASN A 89 -10.47 1.26 10.30
N LEU A 90 -10.28 1.12 8.99
CA LEU A 90 -10.74 0.01 8.17
C LEU A 90 -9.76 -0.24 7.02
N VAL A 91 -9.98 -1.31 6.27
CA VAL A 91 -9.28 -1.54 5.01
C VAL A 91 -10.17 -1.09 3.86
N MET A 92 -9.69 -0.16 3.06
CA MET A 92 -10.31 0.16 1.78
C MET A 92 -9.74 -0.74 0.70
N SER A 93 -10.59 -1.27 -0.16
CA SER A 93 -10.21 -2.04 -1.34
C SER A 93 -10.68 -1.35 -2.62
N PHE A 94 -9.98 -1.62 -3.72
CA PHE A 94 -10.36 -1.23 -5.08
C PHE A 94 -10.18 -2.42 -6.00
N SER A 95 -11.29 -2.98 -6.50
CA SER A 95 -11.27 -4.06 -7.51
C SER A 95 -10.67 -3.51 -8.81
N ILE A 96 -9.60 -4.11 -9.30
CA ILE A 96 -8.95 -3.64 -10.54
C ILE A 96 -9.81 -3.95 -11.76
N THR A 97 -10.50 -5.08 -11.75
CA THR A 97 -11.34 -5.55 -12.85
C THR A 97 -12.65 -4.77 -12.89
N ASP A 98 -13.38 -4.73 -11.77
CA ASP A 98 -14.70 -4.09 -11.71
C ASP A 98 -14.63 -2.57 -11.52
N GLU A 99 -13.47 -2.07 -11.06
CA GLU A 99 -13.23 -0.66 -10.76
C GLU A 99 -14.16 -0.10 -9.67
N VAL A 100 -14.51 -0.96 -8.73
CA VAL A 100 -15.38 -0.65 -7.59
C VAL A 100 -14.59 -0.61 -6.29
N PHE A 101 -14.89 0.38 -5.46
CA PHE A 101 -14.36 0.47 -4.10
C PHE A 101 -15.15 -0.40 -3.13
N GLY A 102 -14.46 -1.02 -2.18
CA GLY A 102 -15.04 -1.80 -1.11
C GLY A 102 -14.44 -1.45 0.24
N GLU A 103 -15.13 -1.88 1.29
CA GLU A 103 -14.69 -1.74 2.68
C GLU A 103 -14.53 -3.14 3.30
N ILE A 104 -13.44 -3.34 4.02
CA ILE A 104 -13.24 -4.54 4.83
C ILE A 104 -12.97 -4.11 6.27
N MET A 105 -13.77 -4.67 7.17
CA MET A 105 -13.68 -4.39 8.60
C MET A 105 -12.39 -4.96 9.19
N LEU A 106 -11.75 -4.17 10.05
CA LEU A 106 -10.65 -4.60 10.89
C LEU A 106 -11.17 -5.20 12.20
N PRO A 107 -10.41 -6.11 12.85
CA PRO A 107 -10.69 -6.55 14.21
C PRO A 107 -10.71 -5.37 15.19
N ASP A 108 -11.54 -5.44 16.24
CA ASP A 108 -11.72 -4.38 17.23
C ASP A 108 -10.38 -3.86 17.82
N ALA A 109 -9.41 -4.74 18.00
CA ALA A 109 -8.07 -4.41 18.49
C ALA A 109 -7.28 -3.43 17.58
N LEU A 110 -7.70 -3.22 16.33
CA LEU A 110 -7.08 -2.32 15.35
C LEU A 110 -7.94 -1.11 15.02
N VAL A 111 -9.25 -1.16 15.27
CA VAL A 111 -10.21 -0.12 14.84
C VAL A 111 -9.87 1.23 15.46
N GLY A 112 -9.57 1.28 16.77
CA GLY A 112 -9.27 2.52 17.50
C GLY A 112 -7.79 2.89 17.59
N VAL A 113 -6.91 2.19 16.86
CA VAL A 113 -5.46 2.47 16.88
C VAL A 113 -5.16 3.78 16.13
N ILE A 114 -4.07 4.46 16.47
CA ILE A 114 -3.59 5.60 15.68
C ILE A 114 -3.35 5.14 14.24
N SER A 115 -4.02 5.74 13.26
CA SER A 115 -4.03 5.28 11.86
C SER A 115 -2.64 5.19 11.25
N THR A 116 -1.74 6.12 11.61
CA THR A 116 -0.33 6.13 11.16
C THR A 116 0.56 5.08 11.83
N SER A 117 0.04 4.31 12.78
CA SER A 117 0.68 3.12 13.36
C SER A 117 0.24 1.83 12.66
N LEU A 118 -0.58 1.90 11.61
CA LEU A 118 -0.99 0.74 10.82
C LEU A 118 -0.38 0.80 9.43
N SER A 119 0.01 -0.35 8.91
CA SER A 119 0.41 -0.52 7.51
C SER A 119 -0.16 -1.81 6.95
N ILE A 120 -0.43 -1.83 5.65
CA ILE A 120 -1.01 -2.97 4.94
C ILE A 120 0.00 -3.56 3.96
N LYS A 121 0.10 -4.89 3.94
CA LYS A 121 1.09 -5.64 3.14
C LYS A 121 0.47 -6.93 2.60
N LYS A 122 1.15 -7.53 1.64
CA LYS A 122 0.89 -8.89 1.15
C LYS A 122 1.86 -9.85 1.82
N PHE A 123 1.38 -10.98 2.31
CA PHE A 123 2.19 -12.13 2.70
C PHE A 123 1.59 -13.38 2.07
N GLU A 124 2.37 -14.07 1.25
CA GLU A 124 1.84 -15.10 0.34
C GLU A 124 0.61 -14.54 -0.40
N GLU A 125 -0.51 -15.26 -0.48
CA GLU A 125 -1.75 -14.73 -1.09
C GLU A 125 -2.72 -14.12 -0.08
N SER A 126 -2.24 -13.75 1.11
CA SER A 126 -3.06 -13.19 2.19
C SER A 126 -2.78 -11.71 2.43
N LEU A 127 -3.83 -11.02 2.88
CA LEU A 127 -3.73 -9.65 3.35
C LEU A 127 -3.18 -9.60 4.77
N VAL A 128 -2.20 -8.73 5.00
CA VAL A 128 -1.55 -8.54 6.30
C VAL A 128 -1.65 -7.10 6.74
N VAL A 129 -1.96 -6.90 8.03
CA VAL A 129 -1.86 -5.61 8.70
C VAL A 129 -0.75 -5.69 9.73
N VAL A 130 0.17 -4.74 9.67
CA VAL A 130 1.23 -4.56 10.67
C VAL A 130 0.83 -3.38 11.55
N LYS A 131 0.68 -3.65 12.85
CA LYS A 131 0.43 -2.66 13.89
C LYS A 131 1.73 -2.37 14.62
N TYR A 132 2.16 -1.12 14.62
CA TYR A 132 3.33 -0.67 15.37
C TYR A 132 2.92 -0.21 16.77
N VAL A 133 3.54 -0.79 17.79
CA VAL A 133 3.31 -0.44 19.19
C VAL A 133 4.55 0.31 19.68
N ARG A 134 4.32 1.48 20.27
CA ARG A 134 5.36 2.30 20.88
C ARG A 134 5.04 2.47 22.35
N GLU A 135 5.76 1.75 23.19
CA GLU A 135 5.76 1.95 24.63
C GLU A 135 6.96 2.82 25.03
N ILE A 136 7.01 3.26 26.29
CA ILE A 136 8.02 4.21 26.77
C ILE A 136 9.46 3.67 26.59
N SER A 137 9.64 2.36 26.77
CA SER A 137 10.95 1.68 26.67
C SER A 137 11.10 0.82 25.42
N ASP A 138 10.00 0.40 24.80
CA ASP A 138 10.01 -0.67 23.79
C ASP A 138 9.21 -0.30 22.56
N VAL A 139 9.76 -0.66 21.39
CA VAL A 139 9.05 -0.57 20.12
C VAL A 139 8.90 -1.98 19.58
N SER A 140 7.66 -2.36 19.27
CA SER A 140 7.34 -3.66 18.71
C SER A 140 6.37 -3.51 17.54
N CYS A 141 6.19 -4.58 16.78
CA CYS A 141 5.09 -4.69 15.85
C CYS A 141 4.36 -6.02 15.98
N GLU A 142 3.05 -5.96 15.82
CA GLU A 142 2.18 -7.12 15.68
C GLU A 142 1.84 -7.28 14.20
N VAL A 143 2.03 -8.48 13.67
CA VAL A 143 1.69 -8.84 12.29
C VAL A 143 0.43 -9.69 12.34
N LEU A 144 -0.66 -9.18 11.76
CA LEU A 144 -1.94 -9.89 11.69
C LEU A 144 -2.25 -10.27 10.25
N VAL A 145 -2.66 -11.51 10.02
CA VAL A 145 -3.01 -12.06 8.70
C VAL A 145 -4.49 -12.37 8.63
N MET A 146 -5.12 -12.01 7.52
CA MET A 146 -6.49 -12.39 7.19
C MET A 146 -6.47 -13.75 6.48
N LYS A 147 -6.78 -14.82 7.21
CA LYS A 147 -6.69 -16.20 6.67
C LYS A 147 -7.73 -16.50 5.59
N ARG A 148 -8.88 -15.82 5.62
CA ARG A 148 -9.92 -15.92 4.59
C ARG A 148 -10.29 -14.52 4.14
N TYR A 149 -10.09 -14.24 2.86
CA TYR A 149 -10.32 -12.93 2.29
C TYR A 149 -11.73 -12.40 2.60
N GLY A 150 -11.83 -11.16 3.09
CA GLY A 150 -13.08 -10.49 3.47
C GLY A 150 -13.74 -10.98 4.76
N VAL A 151 -13.22 -12.01 5.45
CA VAL A 151 -13.86 -12.59 6.65
C VAL A 151 -13.23 -12.04 7.92
N LEU A 152 -14.00 -11.25 8.68
CA LEU A 152 -13.56 -10.58 9.92
C LEU A 152 -13.01 -11.56 10.97
N GLU A 153 -13.66 -12.70 11.16
CA GLU A 153 -13.28 -13.70 12.17
C GLU A 153 -12.02 -14.50 11.76
N SER A 154 -11.52 -14.31 10.53
CA SER A 154 -10.35 -15.01 10.03
C SER A 154 -9.02 -14.30 10.32
N TRP A 155 -9.09 -13.06 10.80
CA TRP A 155 -7.91 -12.33 11.25
C TRP A 155 -7.27 -13.04 12.43
N SER A 156 -5.96 -13.27 12.35
CA SER A 156 -5.21 -13.85 13.45
C SER A 156 -3.79 -13.30 13.48
N ARG A 157 -3.20 -13.23 14.68
CA ARG A 157 -1.82 -12.80 14.84
C ARG A 157 -0.89 -13.87 14.28
N LEU A 158 -0.02 -13.45 13.36
CA LEU A 158 1.05 -14.27 12.79
C LEU A 158 2.32 -14.13 13.65
N TYR A 159 2.75 -12.90 13.91
CA TYR A 159 3.97 -12.61 14.67
C TYR A 159 3.78 -11.46 15.67
N CYS A 160 4.58 -11.47 16.73
CA CYS A 160 4.82 -10.33 17.61
C CYS A 160 6.33 -10.13 17.69
N ILE A 161 6.82 -9.02 17.15
CA ILE A 161 8.25 -8.80 16.92
C ILE A 161 8.68 -7.57 17.69
N ASN A 162 9.65 -7.74 18.59
CA ASN A 162 10.34 -6.61 19.20
C ASN A 162 11.28 -6.02 18.16
N LEU A 163 11.16 -4.72 17.88
CA LEU A 163 12.05 -4.04 16.95
C LEU A 163 13.39 -3.82 17.65
N VAL A 164 14.36 -4.66 17.30
CA VAL A 164 15.71 -4.58 17.87
C VAL A 164 16.58 -3.62 17.07
N ALA A 165 17.57 -3.03 17.76
CA ALA A 165 18.57 -2.14 17.18
C ALA A 165 17.95 -0.97 16.39
N ASP A 166 18.18 -0.93 15.08
CA ASP A 166 17.82 0.18 14.19
C ASP A 166 16.60 -0.13 13.30
N MET A 167 15.90 -1.24 13.53
CA MET A 167 14.69 -1.62 12.78
C MET A 167 13.56 -0.60 12.96
N VAL A 168 12.86 -0.26 11.87
CA VAL A 168 11.82 0.79 11.87
C VAL A 168 10.48 0.30 11.35
N LYS A 169 10.45 -0.26 10.14
CA LYS A 169 9.19 -0.63 9.46
C LYS A 169 9.33 -1.94 8.74
N VAL A 170 8.26 -2.74 8.76
CA VAL A 170 8.10 -3.88 7.88
C VAL A 170 7.86 -3.36 6.46
N VAL A 171 8.68 -3.81 5.53
CA VAL A 171 8.58 -3.41 4.11
C VAL A 171 7.96 -4.50 3.26
N GLY A 172 8.11 -5.76 3.66
CA GLY A 172 7.54 -6.92 3.00
C GLY A 172 7.94 -8.22 3.71
N PHE A 173 7.69 -9.33 3.04
CA PHE A 173 7.92 -10.67 3.55
C PHE A 173 8.56 -11.54 2.46
N ARG A 174 9.46 -12.44 2.86
CA ARG A 174 10.06 -13.43 1.96
C ARG A 174 9.23 -14.70 1.95
N ASN A 175 9.40 -15.50 0.89
CA ASN A 175 8.71 -16.79 0.74
C ASN A 175 9.09 -17.82 1.81
N ASN A 176 10.21 -17.63 2.52
CA ASN A 176 10.61 -18.49 3.64
C ASN A 176 10.04 -18.03 5.01
N GLY A 177 9.14 -17.04 5.02
CA GLY A 177 8.53 -16.51 6.23
C GLY A 177 9.34 -15.42 6.94
N GLU A 178 10.57 -15.13 6.49
CA GLU A 178 11.35 -14.01 7.03
C GLU A 178 10.67 -12.67 6.72
N VAL A 179 10.73 -11.77 7.70
CA VAL A 179 10.17 -10.42 7.62
C VAL A 179 11.27 -9.45 7.18
N LEU A 180 10.98 -8.63 6.18
CA LEU A 180 11.90 -7.61 5.71
C LEU A 180 11.64 -6.29 6.44
N PHE A 181 12.69 -5.69 6.98
CA PHE A 181 12.63 -4.42 7.68
C PHE A 181 13.52 -3.36 7.04
N SER A 182 13.01 -2.13 7.00
CA SER A 182 13.86 -0.94 6.84
C SER A 182 14.50 -0.57 8.16
N THR A 183 15.74 -0.07 8.11
CA THR A 183 16.42 0.48 9.28
C THR A 183 16.49 2.01 9.28
N ARG A 184 16.88 2.61 10.41
CA ARG A 184 17.14 4.07 10.52
C ARG A 184 18.31 4.51 9.64
N SER A 185 19.25 3.60 9.37
CA SER A 185 20.41 3.82 8.50
C SER A 185 20.06 3.69 7.01
N ASN A 186 18.78 3.47 6.70
CA ASN A 186 18.27 3.17 5.37
C ASN A 186 18.87 1.88 4.78
N ASP A 187 19.02 0.85 5.60
CA ASP A 187 19.39 -0.48 5.15
C ASP A 187 18.17 -1.41 5.09
N LEU A 188 18.33 -2.53 4.37
CA LEU A 188 17.40 -3.65 4.42
C LEU A 188 17.93 -4.77 5.29
N VAL A 189 17.09 -5.21 6.23
CA VAL A 189 17.38 -6.33 7.12
C VAL A 189 16.33 -7.42 6.93
N SER A 190 16.78 -8.67 6.86
CA SER A 190 15.95 -9.86 6.94
C SER A 190 15.89 -10.32 8.39
N TYR A 191 14.70 -10.53 8.92
CA TYR A 191 14.47 -11.00 10.29
C TYR A 191 13.73 -12.34 10.27
N ASP A 192 14.26 -13.35 10.96
CA ASP A 192 13.55 -14.61 11.18
C ASP A 192 12.75 -14.53 12.49
N PRO A 193 11.40 -14.50 12.42
CA PRO A 193 10.58 -14.40 13.62
C PRO A 193 10.62 -15.63 14.53
N ASN A 194 11.13 -16.78 14.05
CA ASN A 194 11.21 -18.00 14.85
C ASN A 194 12.50 -18.05 15.69
N SER A 195 13.63 -17.68 15.10
CA SER A 195 14.93 -17.66 15.80
C SER A 195 15.26 -16.33 16.45
N GLY A 196 14.57 -15.25 16.07
CA GLY A 196 14.86 -13.87 16.49
C GLY A 196 16.14 -13.29 15.89
N GLN A 197 16.78 -14.00 14.95
CA GLN A 197 18.00 -13.56 14.29
C GLN A 197 17.69 -12.58 13.15
N ASN A 198 18.60 -11.64 12.95
CA ASN A 198 18.53 -10.70 11.84
C ASN A 198 19.83 -10.71 11.02
N ARG A 199 19.72 -10.39 9.73
CA ARG A 199 20.85 -10.25 8.81
C ARG A 199 20.67 -9.04 7.92
N GLY A 200 21.71 -8.23 7.79
CA GLY A 200 21.76 -7.19 6.77
C GLY A 200 21.81 -7.82 5.38
N LEU A 201 21.07 -7.25 4.43
CA LEU A 201 21.06 -7.72 3.03
C LEU A 201 22.03 -6.96 2.14
N GLY A 202 22.78 -5.99 2.69
CA GLY A 202 23.73 -5.17 1.93
C GLY A 202 23.07 -4.23 0.92
N ILE A 203 21.76 -3.98 1.09
CA ILE A 203 21.00 -3.06 0.26
C ILE A 203 20.74 -1.80 1.07
N GLN A 204 21.31 -0.69 0.62
CA GLN A 204 21.22 0.61 1.27
C GLN A 204 20.51 1.61 0.33
N TRP A 205 19.67 2.47 0.90
CA TRP A 205 18.79 3.36 0.14
C TRP A 205 19.11 4.84 0.35
N SER A 206 18.84 5.65 -0.68
CA SER A 206 18.85 7.12 -0.62
C SER A 206 17.52 7.67 -0.10
N SER A 207 17.42 7.86 1.22
CA SER A 207 16.54 8.78 1.98
C SER A 207 15.04 8.97 1.61
N HIS A 208 14.46 8.21 0.69
CA HIS A 208 13.07 8.37 0.25
C HIS A 208 12.21 7.13 0.52
N PRO A 209 10.90 7.29 0.74
CA PRO A 209 9.97 6.17 0.84
C PRO A 209 10.10 5.22 -0.36
N PHE A 210 10.21 3.93 -0.06
CA PHE A 210 10.40 2.87 -1.04
C PHE A 210 9.32 1.80 -0.92
N TYR A 211 9.12 1.09 -2.01
CA TYR A 211 8.09 0.08 -2.14
C TYR A 211 8.76 -1.25 -2.54
N VAL A 212 8.56 -2.27 -1.70
CA VAL A 212 9.05 -3.63 -1.97
C VAL A 212 7.87 -4.43 -2.50
N GLN A 213 8.03 -5.00 -3.69
CA GLN A 213 7.06 -5.91 -4.28
C GLN A 213 7.72 -7.24 -4.58
N ASN A 214 6.98 -8.33 -4.34
CA ASN A 214 7.37 -9.64 -4.80
C ASN A 214 7.32 -9.67 -6.32
N TYR A 215 8.45 -9.95 -6.96
CA TYR A 215 8.52 -10.17 -8.39
C TYR A 215 7.88 -11.53 -8.72
N MET A 216 6.93 -11.53 -9.64
CA MET A 216 6.39 -12.73 -10.26
C MET A 216 6.60 -12.58 -11.76
N GLU A 217 7.28 -13.55 -12.37
CA GLU A 217 7.48 -13.57 -13.81
C GLU A 217 6.13 -13.75 -14.52
N SER A 218 5.87 -12.93 -15.53
CA SER A 218 4.65 -12.97 -16.32
C SER A 218 5.01 -12.87 -17.80
N LEU A 219 4.47 -13.76 -18.64
CA LEU A 219 4.74 -13.82 -20.08
C LEU A 219 3.95 -12.77 -20.90
N ILE A 220 3.59 -11.65 -20.28
CA ILE A 220 2.83 -10.59 -20.96
C ILE A 220 3.76 -9.82 -21.88
N LEU A 221 3.57 -10.01 -23.19
CA LEU A 221 4.25 -9.26 -24.23
C LEU A 221 3.80 -7.79 -24.20
N PHE A 222 4.68 -6.91 -23.72
CA PHE A 222 4.53 -5.48 -23.93
C PHE A 222 4.92 -5.14 -25.36
N ASN A 223 3.94 -4.89 -26.23
CA ASN A 223 4.20 -4.20 -27.50
C ASN A 223 4.53 -2.75 -27.18
N GLY A 224 5.83 -2.45 -27.04
CA GLY A 224 6.31 -1.09 -26.85
C GLY A 224 5.90 -0.22 -28.03
N ASN A 225 4.99 0.72 -27.81
CA ASN A 225 4.75 1.78 -28.78
C ASN A 225 6.02 2.62 -28.89
N SER A 226 6.62 2.59 -30.07
CA SER A 226 7.75 3.43 -30.44
C SER A 226 7.39 4.90 -30.24
N VAL A 227 8.26 5.61 -29.52
CA VAL A 227 8.24 7.06 -29.46
C VAL A 227 8.42 7.59 -30.89
N VAL A 228 7.38 8.21 -31.43
CA VAL A 228 7.53 9.06 -32.62
C VAL A 228 8.30 10.29 -32.18
N SER A 229 9.59 10.33 -32.47
CA SER A 229 10.40 11.54 -32.45
C SER A 229 9.92 12.47 -33.56
N GLY A 230 8.93 13.32 -33.25
CA GLY A 230 8.56 14.45 -34.09
C GLY A 230 9.68 15.48 -34.07
N GLY A 231 10.55 15.46 -35.09
CA GLY A 231 11.57 16.47 -35.32
C GLY A 231 10.93 17.84 -35.56
N PHE A 232 11.35 18.83 -34.80
CA PHE A 232 11.16 20.24 -35.16
C PHE A 232 12.10 20.56 -36.33
N LEU A 233 11.52 20.77 -37.51
CA LEU A 233 12.19 21.45 -38.61
C LEU A 233 12.20 22.95 -38.28
N GLU A 234 13.37 23.48 -37.95
CA GLU A 234 13.62 24.92 -38.06
C GLU A 234 13.65 25.29 -39.55
N GLY A 235 12.68 26.10 -39.95
CA GLY A 235 12.65 26.78 -41.23
C GLY A 235 12.20 28.22 -41.00
N MET A 236 13.15 29.13 -40.87
CA MET A 236 12.96 30.53 -41.25
C MET A 236 14.11 30.91 -42.19
N GLY A 237 13.76 31.07 -43.46
CA GLY A 237 14.63 31.70 -44.46
C GLY A 237 14.52 33.22 -44.40
N GLY A 238 15.43 33.89 -45.12
CA GLY A 238 15.43 35.33 -45.34
C GLY A 238 16.79 35.94 -45.15
#